data_AF-A0A399NNY5-F1
#
_entry.id   AF-A0A399NNY5-F1
#
_cell.length_a   1.000
_cell.length_b   1.000
_cell.length_c   1.000
_cell.angle_alpha   90.00
_cell.angle_beta   90.00
_cell.angle_gamma   90.00
#
_symmetry.space_group_name_H-M   'P 1'
#
loop_
_entity.id
_entity.type
_entity.pdbx_description
1 polymer ?
#
loop_
_entity_poly.entity_id
_entity_poly.type
_entity_poly.pdbx_seq_one_letter_code
_entity_poly.pdbx_strand_id
1 'polypeptide(L)'
;QGAPVALVTLCGTLAIAVLPPLAGPLGLDDVAFGHWVGAGVHDVGQVVATAQIAGSAALTIAIAVKLTRVLLLAPVVAVAGLVMRRREGRVA
;
A
#
# COMPACT_ATOMS: atom_id res chain seq x y z
N GLN A 1 -17.54 11.58 10.90
CA GLN A 1 -17.36 10.30 10.19
C GLN A 1 -16.26 10.32 9.11
N GLY A 2 -15.59 11.46 8.84
CA GLY A 2 -14.51 11.56 7.83
C GLY A 2 -13.06 11.47 8.36
N ALA A 3 -12.86 11.38 9.68
CA ALA A 3 -11.52 11.38 10.29
C ALA A 3 -10.59 10.26 9.75
N PRO A 4 -11.06 9.01 9.50
CA PRO A 4 -10.21 7.96 8.94
C PRO A 4 -9.73 8.29 7.52
N VAL A 5 -10.63 8.81 6.68
CA VAL A 5 -10.32 9.18 5.29
C VAL A 5 -9.38 10.39 5.24
N ALA A 6 -9.58 11.37 6.12
CA ALA A 6 -8.67 12.50 6.24
C ALA A 6 -7.26 12.06 6.68
N LEU A 7 -7.17 11.14 7.63
CA LEU A 7 -5.89 10.64 8.12
C LEU A 7 -5.13 9.85 7.05
N VAL A 8 -5.80 8.98 6.28
CA VAL A 8 -5.14 8.24 5.20
C VAL A 8 -4.64 9.18 4.11
N THR A 9 -5.42 10.20 3.73
CA THR A 9 -4.99 11.21 2.75
C THR A 9 -3.80 11.99 3.29
N LEU A 10 -3.85 12.47 4.54
CA LEU A 10 -2.75 13.21 5.16
C LEU A 10 -1.48 12.36 5.24
N CYS A 11 -1.59 11.12 5.71
CA CYS A 11 -0.47 10.19 5.81
C CYS A 11 0.14 9.90 4.43
N GLY A 12 -0.69 9.70 3.41
CA GLY A 12 -0.21 9.48 2.05
C GLY A 12 0.43 10.72 1.42
N THR A 13 -0.08 11.91 1.70
CA THR A 13 0.55 13.17 1.28
C THR A 13 1.90 13.37 1.97
N LEU A 14 1.97 13.05 3.26
CA LEU A 14 3.20 13.10 4.04
C LEU A 14 4.23 12.09 3.52
N ALA A 15 3.77 10.91 3.08
CA ALA A 15 4.63 9.89 2.48
C ALA A 15 5.34 10.38 1.20
N ILE A 16 4.70 11.23 0.39
CA ILE A 16 5.32 11.84 -0.82
C ILE A 16 6.56 12.64 -0.44
N ALA A 17 6.51 13.39 0.67
CA ALA A 17 7.62 14.24 1.11
C ALA A 17 8.64 13.49 1.97
N VAL A 18 8.19 12.50 2.76
CA VAL A 18 9.01 11.88 3.81
C VAL A 18 9.70 10.59 3.37
N LEU A 19 9.08 9.76 2.54
CA LEU A 19 9.71 8.49 2.13
C LEU A 19 10.97 8.69 1.27
N PRO A 20 11.00 9.55 0.24
CA PRO A 20 12.19 9.72 -0.60
C PRO A 20 13.46 10.10 0.18
N PRO A 21 13.47 11.10 1.09
CA PRO A 21 14.68 11.42 1.85
C PRO A 21 15.06 10.34 2.88
N LEU A 22 14.12 9.47 3.29
CA LEU A 22 14.41 8.33 4.17
C LEU A 22 15.05 7.15 3.43
N ALA A 23 14.97 7.07 2.10
CA ALA A 23 15.53 5.96 1.33
C ALA A 23 17.05 5.82 1.52
N GLY A 24 17.77 6.95 1.44
CA GLY A 24 19.22 7.01 1.64
C GLY A 24 19.70 6.51 3.02
N PRO A 25 19.25 7.10 4.15
CA PRO A 25 19.69 6.68 5.48
C PRO A 25 19.25 5.26 5.86
N LEU A 26 18.19 4.73 5.25
CA LEU A 26 17.75 3.34 5.41
C LEU A 26 18.52 2.36 4.48
N GLY A 27 19.37 2.86 3.58
CA GLY A 27 20.12 2.04 2.64
C GLY A 27 19.22 1.28 1.65
N LEU A 28 18.04 1.83 1.33
CA LEU A 28 17.11 1.19 0.41
C LEU A 28 17.59 1.38 -1.03
N ASP A 29 17.71 0.28 -1.77
CA ASP A 29 17.83 0.32 -3.22
C ASP A 29 16.47 0.63 -3.87
N ASP A 30 16.45 0.94 -5.16
CA ASP A 30 15.23 1.33 -5.88
C ASP A 30 14.12 0.28 -5.79
N VAL A 31 14.50 -1.00 -5.77
CA VAL A 31 13.56 -2.13 -5.67
C VAL A 31 12.93 -2.19 -4.29
N ALA A 32 13.75 -2.14 -3.22
CA ALA A 32 13.24 -2.13 -1.86
C ALA A 32 12.39 -0.88 -1.60
N PHE A 33 12.84 0.30 -2.05
CA PHE A 33 12.07 1.52 -1.94
C PHE A 33 10.72 1.40 -2.65
N GLY A 34 10.69 0.87 -3.87
CA GLY A 34 9.47 0.59 -4.61
C GLY A 34 8.52 -0.33 -3.84
N HIS A 35 9.03 -1.42 -3.24
CA HIS A 35 8.23 -2.31 -2.38
C HIS A 35 7.63 -1.57 -1.19
N TRP A 36 8.42 -0.75 -0.49
CA TRP A 36 7.98 0.03 0.67
C TRP A 36 6.88 1.02 0.31
N VAL A 37 7.05 1.79 -0.76
CA VAL A 37 6.04 2.76 -1.22
C VAL A 37 4.75 2.05 -1.65
N GLY A 38 4.85 1.01 -2.48
CA GLY A 38 3.69 0.26 -2.97
C GLY A 38 2.92 -0.49 -1.88
N ALA A 39 3.61 -0.97 -0.85
CA ALA A 39 3.00 -1.63 0.31
C ALA A 39 2.41 -0.63 1.32
N GLY A 40 3.09 0.50 1.55
CA GLY A 40 2.75 1.44 2.62
C GLY A 40 1.68 2.47 2.23
N VAL A 41 1.75 3.05 1.02
CA VAL A 41 0.85 4.14 0.64
C VAL A 41 -0.50 3.59 0.15
N HIS A 42 -1.60 4.17 0.63
CA HIS A 42 -2.94 3.63 0.40
C HIS A 42 -3.57 4.07 -0.93
N ASP A 43 -3.32 5.29 -1.38
CA ASP A 43 -3.84 5.80 -2.66
C ASP A 43 -2.87 5.57 -3.82
N VAL A 44 -3.37 5.20 -5.00
CA VAL A 44 -2.54 4.88 -6.16
C VAL A 44 -1.85 6.13 -6.71
N GLY A 45 -2.53 7.29 -6.74
CA GLY A 45 -1.94 8.55 -7.17
C GLY A 45 -0.78 8.97 -6.27
N GLN A 46 -0.94 8.82 -4.96
CA GLN A 46 0.11 9.11 -3.99
C GLN A 46 1.29 8.11 -4.06
N VAL A 47 1.04 6.83 -4.35
CA VAL A 47 2.11 5.84 -4.65
C VAL A 47 2.93 6.31 -5.84
N VAL A 48 2.27 6.67 -6.95
CA VAL A 48 2.93 7.14 -8.17
C VAL A 48 3.72 8.42 -7.88
N ALA A 49 3.12 9.40 -7.19
CA ALA A 49 3.76 10.65 -6.80
C ALA A 49 5.02 10.45 -5.96
N THR A 50 5.01 9.48 -5.05
CA THR A 50 6.16 9.19 -4.17
C THR A 50 7.25 8.41 -4.90
N ALA A 51 6.88 7.32 -5.58
CA ALA A 51 7.85 6.40 -6.19
C ALA A 51 8.60 7.02 -7.37
N GLN A 52 7.94 7.88 -8.14
CA GLN A 52 8.58 8.56 -9.28
C GLN A 52 9.76 9.46 -8.86
N ILE A 53 9.77 9.96 -7.62
CA ILE A 53 10.87 10.78 -7.09
C ILE A 53 12.15 9.95 -6.97
N ALA A 54 12.03 8.65 -6.69
CA ALA A 54 13.17 7.72 -6.61
C ALA A 54 13.57 7.13 -7.97
N GLY A 55 12.78 7.34 -9.03
CA GLY A 55 13.11 6.90 -10.39
C GLY A 55 12.17 5.83 -10.96
N SER A 56 12.42 5.47 -12.22
CA SER A 56 11.55 4.59 -13.00
C SER A 56 11.50 3.16 -12.46
N ALA A 57 12.63 2.61 -12.00
CA ALA A 57 12.69 1.27 -11.42
C ALA A 57 11.81 1.15 -10.18
N ALA A 58 11.94 2.09 -9.23
CA ALA A 58 11.11 2.15 -8.03
C ALA A 58 9.62 2.31 -8.35
N LEU A 59 9.30 3.15 -9.33
CA LEU A 59 7.92 3.37 -9.79
C LEU A 59 7.27 2.09 -10.32
N THR A 60 7.97 1.35 -11.19
CA THR A 60 7.48 0.08 -11.75
C THR A 60 7.18 -0.92 -10.64
N ILE A 61 8.12 -1.08 -9.69
CA ILE A 61 7.94 -2.01 -8.57
C ILE A 61 6.79 -1.56 -7.66
N ALA A 62 6.71 -0.28 -7.31
CA ALA A 62 5.66 0.24 -6.43
C ALA A 62 4.25 0.04 -7.01
N ILE A 63 4.07 0.29 -8.32
CA ILE A 63 2.80 0.07 -9.00
C ILE A 63 2.46 -1.43 -9.02
N ALA A 64 3.44 -2.29 -9.35
CA ALA A 64 3.22 -3.74 -9.36
C ALA A 64 2.71 -4.24 -8.01
N VAL A 65 3.41 -3.90 -6.91
CA VAL A 65 2.98 -4.26 -5.55
C VAL A 65 1.58 -3.74 -5.23
N LYS A 66 1.31 -2.48 -5.57
CA LYS A 66 0.05 -1.82 -5.26
C LYS A 66 -1.13 -2.49 -5.97
N LEU A 67 -0.98 -2.75 -7.27
CA LEU A 67 -2.02 -3.38 -8.08
C LEU A 67 -2.23 -4.84 -7.70
N THR A 68 -1.15 -5.58 -7.40
CA THR A 68 -1.27 -6.95 -6.88
C THR A 68 -2.12 -6.99 -5.61
N ARG A 69 -1.92 -6.07 -4.66
CA ARG A 69 -2.78 -5.99 -3.47
C ARG A 69 -4.23 -5.68 -3.83
N VAL A 70 -4.47 -4.67 -4.67
CA VAL A 70 -5.84 -4.29 -5.07
C VAL A 70 -6.57 -5.47 -5.71
N LEU A 71 -5.88 -6.22 -6.59
CA LEU A 71 -6.41 -7.42 -7.23
C LEU A 71 -6.69 -8.53 -6.21
N LEU A 72 -5.77 -8.76 -5.27
CA LEU A 72 -5.88 -9.82 -4.26
C LEU A 72 -6.84 -9.50 -3.11
N LEU A 73 -7.26 -8.24 -2.92
CA LEU A 73 -8.21 -7.89 -1.86
C LEU A 73 -9.55 -8.61 -2.05
N ALA A 74 -10.08 -8.67 -3.28
CA ALA A 74 -11.34 -9.34 -3.57
C ALA A 74 -11.34 -10.84 -3.19
N PRO A 75 -10.39 -11.68 -3.65
CA PRO A 75 -10.36 -13.08 -3.27
C PRO A 75 -10.07 -13.28 -1.77
N VAL A 76 -9.20 -12.47 -1.16
CA VAL A 76 -8.89 -12.57 0.28
C VAL A 76 -10.13 -12.29 1.13
N VAL A 77 -10.88 -11.22 0.81
CA VAL A 77 -12.11 -10.88 1.52
C VAL A 77 -13.19 -11.96 1.32
N ALA A 78 -13.31 -12.51 0.11
CA ALA A 78 -14.26 -13.60 -0.17
C ALA A 78 -13.96 -14.85 0.67
N VAL A 79 -12.70 -15.28 0.72
CA VAL A 79 -12.26 -16.43 1.52
C VAL A 79 -12.46 -16.16 3.01
N ALA A 80 -12.06 -14.99 3.50
CA ALA A 80 -12.25 -14.61 4.91
C ALA A 80 -13.73 -14.64 5.30
N GLY A 81 -14.61 -14.09 4.46
CA GLY A 81 -16.06 -14.12 4.68
C GLY A 81 -16.63 -15.53 4.75
N LEU A 82 -16.21 -16.43 3.84
CA LEU A 82 -16.62 -17.84 3.87
C LEU A 82 -16.16 -18.55 5.15
N VAL A 83 -14.93 -18.29 5.60
CA VAL A 83 -14.38 -18.88 6.84
C VAL A 83 -15.14 -18.39 8.06
N MET A 84 -15.44 -17.09 8.15
CA MET A 84 -16.20 -16.51 9.27
C MET A 84 -17.61 -17.10 9.36
N ARG A 85 -18.34 -17.18 8.24
CA ARG A 85 -19.68 -17.78 8.18
C ARG A 85 -19.69 -19.25 8.62
N ARG A 86 -18.65 -20.02 8.25
CA ARG A 86 -18.51 -21.43 8.67
C ARG A 86 -18.22 -21.59 10.16
N ARG A 87 -17.65 -20.59 10.83
CA ARG A 87 -17.41 -20.61 12.28
C ARG A 87 -18.67 -20.29 13.06
N GLU A 88 -19.46 -19.32 12.61
CA GLU A 88 -20.72 -18.93 13.25
C GLU A 88 -21.74 -20.08 13.26
N GLY A 89 -21.90 -20.78 12.13
CA GLY A 89 -22.79 -21.95 12.04
C GLY A 89 -22.30 -23.21 12.79
N ARG A 90 -21.14 -23.15 13.46
CA ARG A 90 -20.58 -24.26 14.27
C ARG A 90 -20.73 -24.01 15.78
N VAL A 91 -21.17 -22.81 16.18
CA VAL A 91 -21.38 -22.38 17.57
C VAL A 91 -22.87 -22.34 17.94
N ALA A 92 -23.76 -22.29 16.94
CA ALA A 92 -25.20 -22.50 17.08
C ALA A 92 -25.56 -23.99 16.92
#